data_AF-A0A078KT01-F1
#
_entry.id   AF-A0A078KT01-F1
#
_cell.length_a   1.000
_cell.length_b   1.000
_cell.length_c   1.000
_cell.angle_alpha   90.00
_cell.angle_beta   90.00
_cell.angle_gamma   90.00
#
_symmetry.space_group_name_H-M   'P 1'
#
loop_
_entity.id
_entity.type
_entity.pdbx_description
1 polymer ?
#
loop_
_entity_poly.entity_id
_entity_poly.type
_entity_poly.pdbx_seq_one_letter_code
_entity_poly.pdbx_strand_id
1 'polypeptide(L)'
;MPSSEQQSEHSQQEDKVLETREDLKFPHDLDTQPTQTEPLQPSTQSSSSSSYIWTVLGSGSYNKVWRSDFSEPMPLVLGESYPGPWVLKYPIPSGDSVTNAMNSSERAVRVWNEINSQSLPKAGYYKKGWVAPYITNTRPATDNEIALKLIDIFCKQRRIVIDAAIKGNFLTRNDTGEVLLVDVDLALKRSNSLASIDFAKMLDRRTAHYWSDPLLQQEKPKTLEITKNLLYLEDQFDSPLIDELCKQGLLTLKNIQALTWLSVNRLPLTPSLFQKIATLNNDEIEVTDILLRTLYKIEQASQRTKFISGVTSIQFFPMTTSSVDENMEKPESAVINHPKK
;
A
#
# COMPACT_ATOMS: atom_id res chain seq x y z
N MET A 1 40.74 29.22 59.56
CA MET A 1 40.09 30.54 59.53
C MET A 1 40.17 31.08 58.11
N PRO A 2 39.18 31.82 57.58
CA PRO A 2 37.70 31.72 57.59
C PRO A 2 37.19 31.19 56.20
N SER A 3 36.03 30.55 56.03
CA SER A 3 34.62 31.04 56.07
C SER A 3 34.27 32.16 55.09
N SER A 4 33.53 31.82 54.02
CA SER A 4 32.44 32.60 53.38
C SER A 4 32.10 31.94 52.03
N GLU A 5 31.11 31.05 51.90
CA GLU A 5 29.68 31.34 51.71
C GLU A 5 29.41 32.45 50.67
N GLN A 6 29.08 32.05 49.44
CA GLN A 6 28.09 32.74 48.61
C GLN A 6 27.27 31.69 47.86
N GLN A 7 26.03 31.52 48.35
CA GLN A 7 24.94 30.84 47.67
C GLN A 7 24.43 31.76 46.54
N SER A 8 24.32 31.25 45.33
CA SER A 8 23.51 31.86 44.27
C SER A 8 22.25 31.03 44.07
N GLU A 9 21.14 31.54 44.60
CA GLU A 9 19.80 31.08 44.29
C GLU A 9 19.47 31.46 42.84
N HIS A 10 19.26 30.45 41.99
CA HIS A 10 18.54 30.63 40.73
C HIS A 10 17.24 29.84 40.81
N SER A 11 16.18 30.63 41.02
CA SER A 11 14.78 30.26 41.04
C SER A 11 14.42 29.55 39.73
N GLN A 12 14.14 28.25 39.80
CA GLN A 12 13.45 27.52 38.75
C GLN A 12 11.96 27.76 38.94
N GLN A 13 11.42 28.67 38.14
CA GLN A 13 9.99 28.90 38.02
C GLN A 13 9.46 27.87 37.02
N GLU A 14 8.90 26.78 37.55
CA GLU A 14 8.15 25.79 36.77
C GLU A 14 6.85 26.43 36.27
N ASP A 15 6.86 26.92 35.04
CA ASP A 15 5.63 27.21 34.29
C ASP A 15 4.96 25.88 33.91
N LYS A 16 4.05 25.48 34.79
CA LYS A 16 3.12 24.37 34.61
C LYS A 16 2.06 24.78 33.58
N VAL A 17 2.40 24.67 32.29
CA VAL A 17 1.42 24.77 31.21
C VAL A 17 0.58 23.50 31.23
N LEU A 18 -0.59 23.62 31.86
CA LEU A 18 -1.72 22.71 31.64
C LEU A 18 -2.15 22.84 30.18
N GLU A 19 -1.62 21.95 29.35
CA GLU A 19 -2.16 21.70 28.02
C GLU A 19 -3.49 20.98 28.19
N THR A 20 -4.56 21.77 28.33
CA THR A 20 -5.92 21.29 28.11
C THR A 20 -6.00 20.75 26.70
N ARG A 21 -6.10 19.41 26.59
CA ARG A 21 -6.53 18.71 25.38
C ARG A 21 -7.89 19.27 24.96
N GLU A 22 -7.87 20.22 24.03
CA GLU A 22 -9.05 20.58 23.26
C GLU A 22 -9.37 19.40 22.34
N ASP A 23 -10.47 18.72 22.66
CA ASP A 23 -11.17 17.85 21.73
C ASP A 23 -11.41 18.62 20.44
N LEU A 24 -10.77 18.20 19.35
CA LEU A 24 -11.13 18.56 17.99
C LEU A 24 -12.54 18.04 17.70
N LYS A 25 -13.54 18.79 18.18
CA LYS A 25 -14.93 18.69 17.77
C LYS A 25 -15.00 19.21 16.34
N PHE A 26 -15.20 18.30 15.40
CA PHE A 26 -15.64 18.66 14.07
C PHE A 26 -17.03 19.32 14.16
N PRO A 27 -17.29 20.39 13.39
CA PRO A 27 -18.57 21.07 13.40
C PRO A 27 -19.68 20.12 12.92
N HIS A 28 -20.57 19.77 13.84
CA HIS A 28 -21.93 19.38 13.52
C HIS A 28 -22.67 20.65 13.10
N ASP A 29 -22.99 20.76 11.82
CA ASP A 29 -24.27 21.31 11.33
C ASP A 29 -24.27 21.30 9.79
N LEU A 30 -25.15 20.50 9.21
CA LEU A 30 -26.20 21.02 8.34
C LEU A 30 -27.18 19.89 8.00
N ASP A 31 -28.34 20.09 8.60
CA ASP A 31 -29.57 19.34 8.45
C ASP A 31 -30.15 19.63 7.05
N THR A 32 -30.18 18.63 6.17
CA THR A 32 -31.14 18.60 5.05
C THR A 32 -31.34 17.15 4.63
N GLN A 33 -32.37 16.50 5.19
CA GLN A 33 -32.87 15.24 4.68
C GLN A 33 -33.70 15.48 3.41
N PRO A 34 -33.42 14.80 2.29
CA PRO A 34 -34.42 14.62 1.24
C PRO A 34 -35.30 13.42 1.59
N THR A 35 -36.58 13.70 1.81
CA THR A 35 -37.67 12.73 1.90
C THR A 35 -37.69 11.88 0.62
N GLN A 36 -37.27 10.61 0.71
CA GLN A 36 -37.41 9.65 -0.38
C GLN A 36 -38.65 8.78 -0.14
N THR A 37 -39.60 8.93 -1.06
CA THR A 37 -40.84 8.17 -1.20
C THR A 37 -40.54 6.70 -1.47
N GLU A 38 -41.09 5.80 -0.66
CA GLU A 38 -41.07 4.35 -0.87
C GLU A 38 -41.85 3.94 -2.14
N PRO A 39 -41.32 3.03 -2.98
CA PRO A 39 -42.13 2.26 -3.90
C PRO A 39 -42.64 0.98 -3.21
N LEU A 40 -43.96 0.91 -3.06
CA LEU A 40 -44.73 -0.31 -2.78
C LEU A 40 -44.46 -1.40 -3.81
N GLN A 41 -44.10 -2.60 -3.37
CA GLN A 41 -44.31 -3.85 -4.12
C GLN A 41 -44.45 -5.08 -3.19
N PRO A 42 -45.07 -6.19 -3.67
CA PRO A 42 -46.18 -6.83 -2.97
C PRO A 42 -45.87 -8.20 -2.31
N SER A 43 -46.70 -8.49 -1.31
CA SER A 43 -47.26 -9.78 -0.86
C SER A 43 -46.37 -11.04 -0.73
N THR A 44 -46.16 -11.40 0.55
CA THR A 44 -46.55 -12.66 1.19
C THR A 44 -46.05 -13.97 0.59
N GLN A 45 -44.86 -14.38 1.03
CA GLN A 45 -44.56 -15.79 1.32
C GLN A 45 -44.14 -15.88 2.78
N SER A 46 -44.73 -16.83 3.51
CA SER A 46 -44.45 -17.13 4.92
C SER A 46 -42.99 -17.55 5.09
N SER A 47 -42.11 -16.58 5.29
CA SER A 47 -40.72 -16.80 5.64
C SER A 47 -40.64 -17.15 7.11
N SER A 48 -40.19 -18.37 7.41
CA SER A 48 -39.49 -18.64 8.67
C SER A 48 -38.34 -17.63 8.74
N SER A 49 -38.55 -16.51 9.44
CA SER A 49 -37.55 -15.45 9.52
C SER A 49 -36.39 -15.97 10.36
N SER A 50 -35.42 -16.60 9.70
CA SER A 50 -34.11 -16.80 10.28
C SER A 50 -33.61 -15.41 10.68
N SER A 51 -33.56 -15.16 11.99
CA SER A 51 -33.15 -13.86 12.51
C SER A 51 -31.66 -13.70 12.24
N TYR A 52 -31.31 -12.94 11.21
CA TYR A 52 -29.92 -12.57 10.94
C TYR A 52 -29.43 -11.63 12.03
N ILE A 53 -28.78 -12.17 13.05
CA ILE A 53 -28.14 -11.36 14.08
C ILE A 53 -26.74 -10.99 13.59
N TRP A 54 -26.46 -9.70 13.55
CA TRP A 54 -25.16 -9.13 13.24
C TRP A 54 -24.59 -8.46 14.48
N THR A 55 -23.50 -8.99 15.01
CA THR A 55 -22.84 -8.46 16.20
C THR A 55 -21.74 -7.50 15.79
N VAL A 56 -21.71 -6.30 16.37
CA VAL A 56 -20.68 -5.29 16.08
C VAL A 56 -19.31 -5.84 16.47
N LEU A 57 -18.37 -5.84 15.52
CA LEU A 57 -16.95 -6.13 15.78
C LEU A 57 -16.15 -4.84 16.01
N GLY A 58 -16.52 -3.76 15.31
CA GLY A 58 -15.84 -2.48 15.44
C GLY A 58 -16.43 -1.41 14.52
N SER A 59 -16.07 -0.17 14.81
CA SER A 59 -16.37 1.00 13.98
C SER A 59 -15.10 1.82 13.84
N GLY A 60 -14.54 1.89 12.64
CA GLY A 60 -13.42 2.76 12.30
C GLY A 60 -13.91 4.05 11.64
N SER A 61 -12.98 4.91 11.24
CA SER A 61 -13.28 6.18 10.56
C SER A 61 -13.94 6.00 9.19
N TYR A 62 -13.68 4.87 8.53
CA TYR A 62 -14.13 4.63 7.15
C TYR A 62 -15.13 3.48 7.03
N ASN A 63 -15.27 2.65 8.05
CA ASN A 63 -16.07 1.43 7.94
C ASN A 63 -16.70 1.05 9.28
N LYS A 64 -17.89 0.44 9.19
CA LYS A 64 -18.50 -0.32 10.28
C LYS A 64 -18.39 -1.80 9.98
N VAL A 65 -18.08 -2.59 10.99
CA VAL A 65 -17.76 -4.02 10.85
C VAL A 65 -18.61 -4.85 11.80
N TRP A 66 -19.22 -5.91 11.30
CA TRP A 66 -20.03 -6.85 12.06
C TRP A 66 -19.63 -8.30 11.78
N ARG A 67 -19.89 -9.19 12.74
CA ARG A 67 -19.85 -10.64 12.57
C ARG A 67 -21.27 -11.17 12.43
N SER A 68 -21.49 -12.13 11.55
CA SER A 68 -22.75 -12.88 11.53
C SER A 68 -22.80 -13.84 12.71
N ASP A 69 -23.92 -13.85 13.42
CA ASP A 69 -24.26 -14.85 14.45
C ASP A 69 -25.53 -15.57 14.03
N PHE A 70 -25.44 -16.31 12.93
CA PHE A 70 -26.55 -17.08 12.39
C PHE A 70 -26.76 -18.36 13.20
N SER A 71 -28.02 -18.69 13.48
CA SER A 71 -28.38 -19.94 14.18
C SER A 71 -28.07 -21.18 13.35
N GLU A 72 -28.04 -21.04 12.03
CA GLU A 72 -27.73 -22.11 11.09
C GLU A 72 -26.66 -21.66 10.08
N PRO A 73 -25.78 -22.59 9.64
CA PRO A 73 -24.91 -22.43 8.48
C PRO A 73 -25.60 -21.75 7.30
N MET A 74 -25.07 -20.63 6.81
CA MET A 74 -25.62 -19.95 5.65
C MET A 74 -24.51 -19.36 4.75
N PRO A 75 -24.34 -19.89 3.52
CA PRO A 75 -23.45 -19.28 2.55
C PRO A 75 -24.03 -17.94 2.07
N LEU A 76 -23.23 -16.87 2.12
CA LEU A 76 -23.62 -15.53 1.66
C LEU A 76 -23.04 -15.17 0.29
N VAL A 77 -22.03 -15.89 -0.17
CA VAL A 77 -21.34 -15.63 -1.43
C VAL A 77 -21.68 -16.73 -2.42
N LEU A 78 -22.21 -16.35 -3.58
CA LEU A 78 -22.61 -17.30 -4.62
C LEU A 78 -21.41 -18.14 -5.08
N GLY A 79 -21.58 -19.47 -5.06
CA GLY A 79 -20.54 -20.42 -5.46
C GLY A 79 -19.54 -20.79 -4.36
N GLU A 80 -19.62 -20.18 -3.18
CA GLU A 80 -18.82 -20.57 -2.02
C GLU A 80 -19.61 -21.50 -1.11
N SER A 81 -18.96 -22.58 -0.64
CA SER A 81 -19.56 -23.51 0.33
C SER A 81 -19.37 -23.08 1.78
N TYR A 82 -18.64 -21.98 2.03
CA TYR A 82 -18.34 -21.51 3.37
C TYR A 82 -19.63 -21.12 4.10
N PRO A 83 -19.96 -21.77 5.24
CA PRO A 83 -21.24 -21.56 5.90
C PRO A 83 -21.29 -20.33 6.82
N GLY A 84 -20.16 -19.66 7.05
CA GLY A 84 -20.00 -18.66 8.10
C GLY A 84 -19.25 -19.21 9.33
N PRO A 85 -18.99 -18.35 10.34
CA PRO A 85 -19.41 -16.95 10.41
C PRO A 85 -18.74 -16.04 9.37
N TRP A 86 -19.44 -14.98 8.98
CA TRP A 86 -19.03 -13.96 8.02
C TRP A 86 -18.71 -12.65 8.74
N VAL A 87 -17.81 -11.86 8.17
CA VAL A 87 -17.59 -10.45 8.50
C VAL A 87 -18.30 -9.60 7.47
N LEU A 88 -19.18 -8.72 7.90
CA LEU A 88 -19.80 -7.69 7.07
C LEU A 88 -19.06 -6.36 7.29
N LYS A 89 -18.59 -5.72 6.21
CA LYS A 89 -17.97 -4.40 6.25
C LYS A 89 -18.79 -3.42 5.40
N TYR A 90 -19.24 -2.33 6.02
CA TYR A 90 -19.95 -1.24 5.34
C TYR A 90 -19.08 0.01 5.31
N PRO A 91 -18.81 0.57 4.11
CA PRO A 91 -18.12 1.85 4.01
C PRO A 91 -18.99 2.99 4.54
N ILE A 92 -18.35 3.91 5.25
CA ILE A 92 -18.89 5.19 5.70
C ILE A 92 -18.51 6.22 4.64
N PRO A 93 -19.47 6.84 3.94
CA PRO A 93 -19.17 7.90 2.98
C PRO A 93 -18.42 9.05 3.65
N SER A 94 -17.36 9.51 2.99
CA SER A 94 -16.60 10.70 3.39
C SER A 94 -16.78 11.83 2.36
N GLY A 95 -16.39 13.05 2.70
CA GLY A 95 -16.32 14.17 1.75
C GLY A 95 -15.18 14.06 0.72
N ASP A 96 -14.28 13.08 0.87
CA ASP A 96 -13.14 12.88 -0.02
C ASP A 96 -13.41 11.74 -1.00
N SER A 97 -13.58 12.08 -2.27
CA SER A 97 -13.87 11.12 -3.34
C SER A 97 -12.79 10.04 -3.50
N VAL A 98 -11.53 10.38 -3.24
CA VAL A 98 -10.41 9.42 -3.32
C VAL A 98 -10.52 8.39 -2.21
N THR A 99 -10.82 8.83 -1.00
CA THR A 99 -11.06 7.94 0.14
C THR A 99 -12.28 7.04 -0.11
N ASN A 100 -13.37 7.59 -0.66
CA ASN A 100 -14.54 6.79 -1.01
C ASN A 100 -14.22 5.73 -2.08
N ALA A 101 -13.41 6.07 -3.09
CA ALA A 101 -12.98 5.14 -4.13
C ALA A 101 -12.08 4.03 -3.58
N MET A 102 -11.26 4.32 -2.57
CA MET A 102 -10.40 3.34 -1.91
C MET A 102 -11.18 2.35 -1.04
N ASN A 103 -12.27 2.80 -0.42
CA ASN A 103 -13.15 2.02 0.45
C ASN A 103 -14.38 1.42 -0.28
N SER A 104 -14.45 1.50 -1.62
CA SER A 104 -15.61 0.96 -2.33
C SER A 104 -15.69 -0.56 -2.19
N SER A 105 -16.91 -1.07 -2.01
CA SER A 105 -17.16 -2.51 -1.88
C SER A 105 -16.64 -3.28 -3.10
N GLU A 106 -16.79 -2.73 -4.31
CA GLU A 106 -16.30 -3.34 -5.54
C GLU A 106 -14.79 -3.54 -5.53
N ARG A 107 -14.07 -2.51 -5.06
CA ARG A 107 -12.61 -2.58 -4.94
C ARG A 107 -12.23 -3.58 -3.87
N ALA A 108 -12.81 -3.49 -2.67
CA ALA A 108 -12.46 -4.34 -1.54
C ALA A 108 -12.66 -5.84 -1.85
N VAL A 109 -13.81 -6.22 -2.43
CA VAL A 109 -14.09 -7.61 -2.84
C VAL A 109 -13.06 -8.12 -3.84
N ARG A 110 -12.73 -7.31 -4.87
CA ARG A 110 -11.72 -7.68 -5.86
C ARG A 110 -10.34 -7.87 -5.21
N VAL A 111 -9.91 -6.93 -4.38
CA VAL A 111 -8.59 -6.98 -3.73
C VAL A 111 -8.49 -8.16 -2.77
N TRP A 112 -9.53 -8.41 -1.96
CA TRP A 112 -9.60 -9.58 -1.09
C TRP A 112 -9.42 -10.88 -1.90
N ASN A 113 -10.21 -11.02 -2.97
CA ASN A 113 -10.17 -12.22 -3.79
C ASN A 113 -8.83 -12.37 -4.53
N GLU A 114 -8.13 -11.29 -4.88
CA GLU A 114 -6.78 -11.37 -5.45
C GLU A 114 -5.74 -11.84 -4.43
N ILE A 115 -5.76 -11.27 -3.22
CA ILE A 115 -4.72 -11.52 -2.19
C ILE A 115 -4.93 -12.86 -1.48
N ASN A 116 -6.18 -13.21 -1.17
CA ASN A 116 -6.53 -14.35 -0.34
C ASN A 116 -7.12 -15.55 -1.13
N SER A 117 -7.10 -15.51 -2.48
CA SER A 117 -7.71 -16.53 -3.36
C SER A 117 -7.30 -17.97 -3.07
N GLN A 118 -6.09 -18.18 -2.57
CA GLN A 118 -5.53 -19.52 -2.39
C GLN A 118 -5.83 -20.14 -1.02
N SER A 119 -6.14 -19.32 -0.02
CA SER A 119 -6.21 -19.77 1.38
C SER A 119 -7.53 -19.51 2.08
N LEU A 120 -8.36 -18.60 1.56
CA LEU A 120 -9.65 -18.27 2.16
C LEU A 120 -10.78 -18.36 1.14
N PRO A 121 -12.01 -18.65 1.60
CA PRO A 121 -13.19 -18.47 0.77
C PRO A 121 -13.30 -17.04 0.24
N LYS A 122 -13.96 -16.89 -0.91
CA LYS A 122 -14.09 -15.58 -1.57
C LYS A 122 -14.94 -14.62 -0.76
N ALA A 123 -14.60 -13.35 -0.86
CA ALA A 123 -15.46 -12.25 -0.49
C ALA A 123 -16.53 -12.01 -1.58
N GLY A 124 -17.66 -11.41 -1.18
CA GLY A 124 -18.74 -11.05 -2.09
C GLY A 124 -19.53 -9.84 -1.62
N TYR A 125 -20.33 -9.27 -2.52
CA TYR A 125 -21.23 -8.18 -2.18
C TYR A 125 -22.35 -8.66 -1.28
N TYR A 126 -22.71 -7.84 -0.29
CA TYR A 126 -23.87 -8.11 0.55
C TYR A 126 -24.54 -6.79 0.91
N LYS A 127 -25.77 -6.62 0.41
CA LYS A 127 -26.53 -5.37 0.55
C LYS A 127 -25.71 -4.17 0.05
N LYS A 128 -25.47 -3.15 0.89
CA LYS A 128 -24.69 -1.94 0.54
C LYS A 128 -23.19 -2.07 0.83
N GLY A 129 -22.74 -3.19 1.39
CA GLY A 129 -21.36 -3.44 1.73
C GLY A 129 -20.84 -4.73 1.09
N TRP A 130 -19.90 -5.36 1.78
CA TRP A 130 -19.34 -6.63 1.37
C TRP A 130 -19.09 -7.55 2.55
N VAL A 131 -19.09 -8.85 2.27
CA VAL A 131 -18.79 -9.90 3.25
C VAL A 131 -17.52 -10.64 2.90
N ALA A 132 -16.78 -11.03 3.94
CA ALA A 132 -15.66 -11.95 3.87
C ALA A 132 -15.78 -13.03 4.97
N PRO A 133 -15.08 -14.16 4.84
CA PRO A 133 -15.02 -15.16 5.90
C PRO A 133 -14.50 -14.58 7.22
N TYR A 134 -15.15 -14.89 8.35
CA TYR A 134 -14.60 -14.63 9.67
C TYR A 134 -13.55 -15.70 10.01
N ILE A 135 -12.30 -15.29 10.17
CA ILE A 135 -11.19 -16.22 10.36
C ILE A 135 -11.02 -16.49 11.86
N THR A 136 -11.31 -17.71 12.28
CA THR A 136 -11.16 -18.18 13.67
C THR A 136 -9.76 -18.75 13.92
N ASN A 137 -9.44 -19.02 15.18
CA ASN A 137 -8.16 -19.61 15.60
C ASN A 137 -6.93 -18.83 15.10
N THR A 138 -6.96 -17.50 15.27
CA THR A 138 -5.89 -16.61 14.87
C THR A 138 -5.29 -15.87 16.07
N ARG A 139 -4.14 -15.25 15.84
CA ARG A 139 -3.56 -14.21 16.68
C ARG A 139 -3.16 -13.01 15.81
N PRO A 140 -2.92 -11.81 16.40
CA PRO A 140 -2.25 -10.75 15.68
C PRO A 140 -0.89 -11.22 15.14
N ALA A 141 -0.59 -10.85 13.88
CA ALA A 141 0.71 -11.16 13.29
C ALA A 141 1.83 -10.33 13.97
N THR A 142 3.01 -10.93 14.11
CA THR A 142 4.23 -10.26 14.60
C THR A 142 4.79 -9.31 13.53
N ASP A 143 5.67 -8.39 13.93
CA ASP A 143 6.30 -7.45 12.98
C ASP A 143 7.02 -8.16 11.83
N ASN A 144 7.78 -9.21 12.15
CA ASN A 144 8.53 -9.98 11.16
C ASN A 144 7.63 -10.75 10.19
N GLU A 145 6.52 -11.31 10.68
CA GLU A 145 5.53 -12.01 9.86
C GLU A 145 4.85 -11.07 8.87
N ILE A 146 4.48 -9.86 9.30
CA ILE A 146 3.88 -8.85 8.43
C ILE A 146 4.89 -8.42 7.36
N ALA A 147 6.12 -8.08 7.76
CA ALA A 147 7.18 -7.67 6.84
C ALA A 147 7.43 -8.70 5.72
N LEU A 148 7.50 -10.00 6.06
CA LEU A 148 7.61 -11.08 5.07
C LEU A 148 6.36 -11.17 4.17
N LYS A 149 5.18 -11.08 4.77
CA LYS A 149 3.92 -11.17 4.02
C LYS A 149 3.73 -9.99 3.05
N LEU A 150 4.22 -8.80 3.38
CA LEU A 150 4.18 -7.64 2.48
C LEU A 150 4.98 -7.87 1.21
N ILE A 151 6.15 -8.48 1.32
CA ILE A 151 6.99 -8.82 0.17
C ILE A 151 6.29 -9.89 -0.70
N ASP A 152 5.69 -10.90 -0.08
CA ASP A 152 4.88 -11.92 -0.77
C ASP A 152 3.74 -11.29 -1.57
N ILE A 153 2.96 -10.40 -0.94
CA ILE A 153 1.85 -9.68 -1.58
C ILE A 153 2.37 -8.78 -2.73
N PHE A 154 3.48 -8.09 -2.51
CA PHE A 154 4.07 -7.23 -3.52
C PHE A 154 4.52 -8.03 -4.75
N CYS A 155 5.19 -9.18 -4.54
CA CYS A 155 5.65 -9.98 -5.66
C CYS A 155 4.54 -10.71 -6.41
N LYS A 156 3.48 -11.16 -5.73
CA LYS A 156 2.38 -11.89 -6.37
C LYS A 156 1.34 -10.97 -7.01
N GLN A 157 0.98 -9.87 -6.37
CA GLN A 157 -0.14 -9.02 -6.80
C GLN A 157 0.26 -7.60 -7.19
N ARG A 158 1.53 -7.20 -6.98
CA ARG A 158 2.02 -5.82 -7.13
C ARG A 158 1.25 -4.84 -6.26
N ARG A 159 0.99 -5.26 -5.03
CA ARG A 159 0.28 -4.44 -4.05
C ARG A 159 1.19 -4.04 -2.89
N ILE A 160 1.08 -2.78 -2.49
CA ILE A 160 1.74 -2.24 -1.29
C ILE A 160 0.65 -1.90 -0.28
N VAL A 161 0.68 -2.56 0.89
CA VAL A 161 -0.28 -2.32 1.98
C VAL A 161 0.26 -1.22 2.88
N ILE A 162 -0.32 -0.03 2.76
CA ILE A 162 0.23 1.18 3.41
C ILE A 162 0.08 1.11 4.93
N ASP A 163 -1.08 0.72 5.42
CA ASP A 163 -1.46 0.66 6.84
C ASP A 163 -1.16 -0.71 7.49
N ALA A 164 -0.19 -1.43 6.96
CA ALA A 164 0.12 -2.80 7.38
C ALA A 164 0.47 -2.96 8.87
N ALA A 165 1.05 -1.93 9.49
CA ALA A 165 1.45 -1.94 10.90
C ALA A 165 0.27 -1.79 11.86
N ILE A 166 -0.92 -1.40 11.38
CA ILE A 166 -2.09 -1.26 12.25
C ILE A 166 -2.49 -2.63 12.82
N LYS A 167 -2.62 -2.68 14.14
CA LYS A 167 -3.03 -3.88 14.86
C LYS A 167 -4.38 -4.37 14.36
N GLY A 168 -4.44 -5.65 13.97
CA GLY A 168 -5.65 -6.29 13.47
C GLY A 168 -5.75 -6.35 11.94
N ASN A 169 -4.94 -5.59 11.19
CA ASN A 169 -4.93 -5.67 9.72
C ASN A 169 -4.32 -6.97 9.20
N PHE A 170 -3.40 -7.57 9.96
CA PHE A 170 -2.81 -8.87 9.69
C PHE A 170 -3.04 -9.84 10.84
N LEU A 171 -3.44 -11.06 10.50
CA LEU A 171 -3.66 -12.16 11.42
C LEU A 171 -2.76 -13.34 11.04
N THR A 172 -2.22 -14.04 12.03
CA THR A 172 -1.55 -15.32 11.83
C THR A 172 -2.47 -16.43 12.31
N ARG A 173 -2.72 -17.42 11.46
CA ARG A 173 -3.42 -18.66 11.79
C ARG A 173 -2.58 -19.50 12.76
N ASN A 174 -3.14 -19.88 13.90
CA ASN A 174 -2.41 -20.64 14.91
C ASN A 174 -2.14 -22.10 14.47
N ASP A 175 -3.00 -22.65 13.61
CA ASP A 175 -2.91 -24.03 13.12
C ASP A 175 -1.91 -24.20 11.98
N THR A 176 -1.83 -23.24 11.05
CA THR A 176 -0.97 -23.32 9.86
C THR A 176 0.26 -22.41 9.92
N GLY A 177 0.28 -21.42 10.80
CA GLY A 177 1.27 -20.34 10.80
C GLY A 177 1.10 -19.35 9.63
N GLU A 178 0.05 -19.48 8.82
CA GLU A 178 -0.19 -18.62 7.67
C GLU A 178 -0.56 -17.20 8.10
N VAL A 179 0.09 -16.21 7.49
CA VAL A 179 -0.17 -14.77 7.70
C VAL A 179 -1.15 -14.27 6.64
N LEU A 180 -2.26 -13.68 7.10
CA LEU A 180 -3.39 -13.24 6.29
C LEU A 180 -3.59 -11.73 6.40
N LEU A 181 -3.84 -11.07 5.27
CA LEU A 181 -4.27 -9.66 5.23
C LEU A 181 -5.80 -9.63 5.30
N VAL A 182 -6.34 -9.01 6.35
CA VAL A 182 -7.80 -8.93 6.57
C VAL A 182 -8.39 -7.55 6.29
N ASP A 183 -7.61 -6.48 6.45
CA ASP A 183 -8.00 -5.15 5.97
C ASP A 183 -7.26 -4.84 4.67
N VAL A 184 -8.00 -4.78 3.57
CA VAL A 184 -7.45 -4.65 2.21
C VAL A 184 -7.61 -3.25 1.63
N ASP A 185 -8.20 -2.31 2.37
CA ASP A 185 -8.62 -1.01 1.84
C ASP A 185 -7.41 -0.23 1.32
N LEU A 186 -6.30 -0.20 2.05
CA LEU A 186 -5.08 0.53 1.65
C LEU A 186 -4.00 -0.36 0.99
N ALA A 187 -4.39 -1.50 0.41
CA ALA A 187 -3.53 -2.29 -0.47
C ALA A 187 -3.47 -1.70 -1.89
N LEU A 188 -2.56 -0.75 -2.10
CA LEU A 188 -2.42 0.03 -3.33
C LEU A 188 -1.85 -0.80 -4.49
N LYS A 189 -2.37 -0.59 -5.71
CA LYS A 189 -1.76 -1.09 -6.95
C LYS A 189 -1.45 0.08 -7.89
N ARG A 190 -0.27 0.69 -7.72
CA ARG A 190 0.05 2.00 -8.31
C ARG A 190 0.34 1.95 -9.81
N SER A 191 0.56 0.77 -10.38
CA SER A 191 0.80 0.60 -11.82
C SER A 191 -0.47 0.75 -12.67
N ASN A 192 -1.66 0.37 -12.17
CA ASN A 192 -2.86 0.32 -13.02
C ASN A 192 -4.22 0.52 -12.32
N SER A 193 -4.26 0.81 -11.01
CA SER A 193 -5.53 1.11 -10.32
C SER A 193 -5.70 2.61 -10.19
N LEU A 194 -6.69 3.19 -10.90
CA LEU A 194 -6.98 4.63 -10.84
C LEU A 194 -7.15 5.14 -9.41
N ALA A 195 -7.96 4.46 -8.59
CA ALA A 195 -8.13 4.82 -7.17
C ALA A 195 -6.80 4.81 -6.39
N SER A 196 -5.93 3.81 -6.65
CA SER A 196 -4.63 3.72 -5.98
C SER A 196 -3.66 4.80 -6.47
N ILE A 197 -3.68 5.12 -7.77
CA ILE A 197 -2.89 6.19 -8.38
C ILE A 197 -3.31 7.55 -7.81
N ASP A 198 -4.62 7.81 -7.74
CA ASP A 198 -5.16 9.06 -7.19
C ASP A 198 -4.87 9.22 -5.70
N PHE A 199 -4.95 8.12 -4.93
CA PHE A 199 -4.52 8.11 -3.53
C PHE A 199 -3.03 8.43 -3.41
N ALA A 200 -2.19 7.85 -4.27
CA ALA A 200 -0.74 8.01 -4.23
C ALA A 200 -0.25 9.44 -4.57
N LYS A 201 -1.02 10.24 -5.31
CA LYS A 201 -0.69 11.65 -5.61
C LYS A 201 -0.43 12.51 -4.37
N MET A 202 -1.04 12.15 -3.24
CA MET A 202 -0.89 12.85 -1.97
C MET A 202 -0.50 11.87 -0.85
N LEU A 203 0.26 10.82 -1.19
CA LEU A 203 0.59 9.74 -0.27
C LEU A 203 1.20 10.28 1.03
N ASP A 204 2.25 11.09 0.93
CA ASP A 204 2.95 11.67 2.08
C ASP A 204 2.00 12.40 3.04
N ARG A 205 1.12 13.25 2.51
CA ARG A 205 0.15 14.00 3.34
C ARG A 205 -0.89 13.07 3.97
N ARG A 206 -1.41 12.09 3.22
CA ARG A 206 -2.44 11.16 3.70
C ARG A 206 -1.92 10.20 4.77
N THR A 207 -0.62 9.95 4.78
CA THR A 207 0.02 8.93 5.62
C THR A 207 1.00 9.52 6.64
N ALA A 208 1.13 10.85 6.70
CA ALA A 208 2.05 11.54 7.61
C ALA A 208 1.89 11.10 9.08
N HIS A 209 0.65 11.04 9.56
CA HIS A 209 0.37 10.58 10.93
C HIS A 209 0.76 9.12 11.15
N TYR A 210 0.48 8.25 10.18
CA TYR A 210 0.86 6.83 10.26
C TYR A 210 2.37 6.63 10.32
N TRP A 211 3.14 7.37 9.52
CA TRP A 211 4.61 7.25 9.53
C TRP A 211 5.26 7.84 10.79
N SER A 212 4.60 8.78 11.46
CA SER A 212 5.12 9.47 12.63
C SER A 212 4.58 8.93 13.96
N ASP A 213 3.68 7.93 13.92
CA ASP A 213 3.11 7.32 15.12
C ASP A 213 4.20 6.61 15.95
N PRO A 214 4.49 7.09 17.18
CA PRO A 214 5.55 6.51 18.01
C PRO A 214 5.28 5.05 18.43
N LEU A 215 4.02 4.69 18.63
CA LEU A 215 3.65 3.32 19.02
C LEU A 215 3.90 2.37 17.86
N LEU A 216 3.55 2.76 16.63
CA LEU A 216 3.84 1.93 15.46
C LEU A 216 5.35 1.80 15.21
N GLN A 217 6.11 2.89 15.40
CA GLN A 217 7.58 2.85 15.29
C GLN A 217 8.21 1.91 16.32
N GLN A 218 7.62 1.81 17.52
CA GLN A 218 8.09 0.91 18.56
C GLN A 218 7.65 -0.54 18.33
N GLU A 219 6.38 -0.76 18.00
CA GLU A 219 5.79 -2.11 17.91
C GLU A 219 6.07 -2.80 16.56
N LYS A 220 6.19 -2.03 15.48
CA LYS A 220 6.22 -2.50 14.09
C LYS A 220 7.30 -1.82 13.22
N PRO A 221 8.54 -1.60 13.72
CA PRO A 221 9.56 -0.87 12.97
C PRO A 221 9.90 -1.52 11.62
N LYS A 222 10.01 -2.85 11.55
CA LYS A 222 10.38 -3.55 10.31
C LYS A 222 9.27 -3.46 9.28
N THR A 223 8.02 -3.59 9.68
CA THR A 223 6.87 -3.43 8.78
C THR A 223 6.87 -2.05 8.14
N LEU A 224 7.08 -0.99 8.93
CA LEU A 224 7.15 0.39 8.41
C LEU A 224 8.34 0.59 7.47
N GLU A 225 9.49 0.04 7.81
CA GLU A 225 10.70 0.05 6.97
C GLU A 225 10.44 -0.61 5.61
N ILE A 226 9.90 -1.84 5.62
CA ILE A 226 9.61 -2.59 4.40
C ILE A 226 8.58 -1.88 3.53
N THR A 227 7.50 -1.36 4.10
CA THR A 227 6.50 -0.63 3.31
C THR A 227 7.12 0.59 2.63
N LYS A 228 7.98 1.36 3.31
CA LYS A 228 8.70 2.50 2.71
C LYS A 228 9.66 2.06 1.61
N ASN A 229 10.41 0.98 1.82
CA ASN A 229 11.36 0.51 0.83
C ASN A 229 10.71 -0.11 -0.41
N LEU A 230 9.52 -0.71 -0.27
CA LEU A 230 8.72 -1.15 -1.42
C LEU A 230 8.19 0.04 -2.24
N LEU A 231 7.74 1.12 -1.58
CA LEU A 231 7.36 2.36 -2.26
C LEU A 231 8.54 2.94 -3.03
N TYR A 232 9.69 3.05 -2.37
CA TYR A 232 10.92 3.51 -2.99
C TYR A 232 11.32 2.64 -4.18
N LEU A 233 11.29 1.31 -4.06
CA LEU A 233 11.63 0.39 -5.15
C LEU A 233 10.72 0.60 -6.38
N GLU A 234 9.41 0.77 -6.17
CA GLU A 234 8.44 1.04 -7.25
C GLU A 234 8.64 2.42 -7.89
N ASP A 235 9.18 3.40 -7.15
CA ASP A 235 9.54 4.71 -7.70
C ASP A 235 10.82 4.67 -8.54
N GLN A 236 11.71 3.70 -8.29
CA GLN A 236 13.00 3.59 -8.96
C GLN A 236 12.98 2.70 -10.21
N PHE A 237 12.13 1.66 -10.22
CA PHE A 237 12.10 0.65 -11.28
C PHE A 237 10.75 0.57 -11.97
N ASP A 238 10.75 0.20 -13.26
CA ASP A 238 9.53 -0.06 -13.99
C ASP A 238 8.93 -1.45 -13.65
N SER A 239 7.68 -1.67 -14.03
CA SER A 239 7.00 -2.94 -13.73
C SER A 239 7.72 -4.18 -14.29
N PRO A 240 8.20 -4.20 -15.56
CA PRO A 240 8.91 -5.37 -16.09
C PRO A 240 10.15 -5.76 -15.29
N LEU A 241 10.98 -4.79 -14.89
CA LEU A 241 12.17 -5.09 -14.10
C LEU A 241 11.79 -5.67 -12.73
N ILE A 242 10.84 -5.06 -12.03
CA ILE A 242 10.47 -5.57 -10.71
C ILE A 242 9.80 -6.96 -10.83
N ASP A 243 9.14 -7.28 -11.95
CA ASP A 243 8.51 -8.60 -12.16
C ASP A 243 9.60 -9.66 -12.28
N GLU A 244 10.66 -9.33 -13.02
CA GLU A 244 11.84 -10.18 -13.16
C GLU A 244 12.56 -10.37 -11.82
N LEU A 245 12.73 -9.32 -11.01
CA LEU A 245 13.32 -9.43 -9.67
C LEU A 245 12.50 -10.35 -8.75
N CYS A 246 11.17 -10.31 -8.82
CA CYS A 246 10.30 -11.22 -8.08
C CYS A 246 10.42 -12.66 -8.58
N LYS A 247 10.44 -12.87 -9.90
CA LYS A 247 10.60 -14.20 -10.51
C LYS A 247 11.94 -14.84 -10.15
N GLN A 248 13.00 -14.05 -10.06
CA GLN A 248 14.33 -14.49 -9.64
C GLN A 248 14.44 -14.69 -8.12
N GLY A 249 13.40 -14.36 -7.34
CA GLY A 249 13.43 -14.44 -5.88
C GLY A 249 14.39 -13.44 -5.23
N LEU A 250 14.75 -12.35 -5.91
CA LEU A 250 15.70 -11.36 -5.40
C LEU A 250 15.06 -10.34 -4.45
N LEU A 251 13.74 -10.20 -4.45
CA LEU A 251 13.04 -9.36 -3.46
C LEU A 251 12.89 -10.14 -2.15
N THR A 252 13.98 -10.35 -1.43
CA THR A 252 13.99 -10.96 -0.10
C THR A 252 13.87 -9.90 0.99
N LEU A 253 13.53 -10.30 2.23
CA LEU A 253 13.49 -9.38 3.37
C LEU A 253 14.80 -8.61 3.52
N LYS A 254 15.95 -9.31 3.54
CA LYS A 254 17.28 -8.69 3.65
C LYS A 254 17.55 -7.69 2.54
N ASN A 255 17.21 -8.02 1.28
CA ASN A 255 17.47 -7.15 0.14
C ASN A 255 16.60 -5.88 0.18
N ILE A 256 15.33 -6.00 0.58
CA ILE A 256 14.45 -4.84 0.73
C ILE A 256 14.88 -3.97 1.92
N GLN A 257 15.27 -4.55 3.06
CA GLN A 257 15.79 -3.77 4.20
C GLN A 257 17.08 -3.02 3.86
N ALA A 258 17.97 -3.62 3.08
CA ALA A 258 19.21 -2.96 2.65
C ALA A 258 18.98 -1.67 1.82
N LEU A 259 17.75 -1.43 1.33
CA LEU A 259 17.40 -0.20 0.62
C LEU A 259 17.16 1.01 1.54
N THR A 260 17.04 0.81 2.86
CA THR A 260 16.67 1.87 3.81
C THR A 260 17.56 3.09 3.69
N TRP A 261 18.88 2.91 3.66
CA TRP A 261 19.80 4.04 3.55
C TRP A 261 19.67 4.79 2.22
N LEU A 262 19.47 4.09 1.09
CA LEU A 262 19.23 4.73 -0.20
C LEU A 262 17.91 5.52 -0.21
N SER A 263 16.85 4.92 0.34
CA SER A 263 15.51 5.51 0.47
C SER A 263 15.53 6.77 1.32
N VAL A 264 16.11 6.71 2.53
CA VAL A 264 16.24 7.85 3.46
C VAL A 264 17.04 9.00 2.83
N ASN A 265 18.09 8.70 2.08
CA ASN A 265 18.94 9.71 1.43
C ASN A 265 18.46 10.10 0.02
N ARG A 266 17.32 9.57 -0.45
CA ARG A 266 16.75 9.81 -1.78
C ARG A 266 17.75 9.61 -2.92
N LEU A 267 18.60 8.60 -2.79
CA LEU A 267 19.60 8.28 -3.80
C LEU A 267 18.95 7.41 -4.89
N PRO A 268 19.35 7.52 -6.16
CA PRO A 268 18.83 6.65 -7.22
C PRO A 268 19.30 5.20 -7.04
N LEU A 269 18.41 4.24 -7.24
CA LEU A 269 18.74 2.81 -7.29
C LEU A 269 18.86 2.37 -8.74
N THR A 270 19.98 1.74 -9.11
CA THR A 270 20.14 1.12 -10.42
C THR A 270 19.97 -0.40 -10.34
N PRO A 271 19.61 -1.08 -11.45
CA PRO A 271 19.49 -2.54 -11.45
C PRO A 271 20.80 -3.24 -11.07
N SER A 272 21.94 -2.72 -11.56
CA SER A 272 23.29 -3.19 -11.22
C SER A 272 23.59 -3.04 -9.72
N LEU A 273 23.23 -1.90 -9.12
CA LEU A 273 23.41 -1.70 -7.68
C LEU A 273 22.54 -2.66 -6.87
N PHE A 274 21.27 -2.86 -7.26
CA PHE A 274 20.38 -3.82 -6.60
C PHE A 274 20.92 -5.25 -6.68
N GLN A 275 21.41 -5.67 -7.85
CA GLN A 275 22.04 -6.99 -8.01
C GLN A 275 23.26 -7.17 -7.11
N LYS A 276 24.13 -6.15 -7.00
CA LYS A 276 25.28 -6.19 -6.08
C LYS A 276 24.85 -6.35 -4.62
N ILE A 277 23.82 -5.60 -4.19
CA ILE A 277 23.23 -5.74 -2.85
C ILE A 277 22.73 -7.17 -2.63
N ALA A 278 22.00 -7.72 -3.60
CA ALA A 278 21.44 -9.06 -3.52
C ALA A 278 22.54 -10.14 -3.46
N THR A 279 23.61 -10.01 -4.27
CA THR A 279 24.77 -10.91 -4.22
C THR A 279 25.41 -10.90 -2.83
N LEU A 280 25.70 -9.72 -2.28
CA LEU A 280 26.32 -9.61 -0.96
C LEU A 280 25.47 -10.26 0.14
N ASN A 281 24.16 -10.01 0.15
CA ASN A 281 23.26 -10.61 1.12
C ASN A 281 23.12 -12.13 0.97
N ASN A 282 23.19 -12.65 -0.28
CA ASN A 282 23.17 -14.09 -0.56
C ASN A 282 24.47 -14.77 -0.09
N ASP A 283 25.59 -14.07 -0.17
CA ASP A 283 26.89 -14.50 0.36
C ASP A 283 27.03 -14.25 1.87
N GLU A 284 25.93 -13.93 2.55
CA GLU A 284 25.86 -13.64 3.98
C GLU A 284 26.75 -12.45 4.44
N ILE A 285 27.10 -11.56 3.52
CA ILE A 285 27.84 -10.33 3.81
C ILE A 285 26.85 -9.24 4.21
N GLU A 286 26.98 -8.74 5.44
CA GLU A 286 26.15 -7.66 5.94
C GLU A 286 26.34 -6.37 5.13
N VAL A 287 25.25 -5.90 4.50
CA VAL A 287 25.22 -4.66 3.73
C VAL A 287 25.03 -3.47 4.67
N THR A 288 26.14 -3.02 5.28
CA THR A 288 26.16 -1.81 6.11
C THR A 288 26.04 -0.52 5.29
N ASP A 289 25.64 0.58 5.93
CA ASP A 289 25.58 1.91 5.31
C ASP A 289 26.91 2.34 4.66
N ILE A 290 28.05 1.99 5.28
CA ILE A 290 29.38 2.32 4.75
C ILE A 290 29.64 1.55 3.46
N LEU A 291 29.31 0.26 3.44
CA LEU A 291 29.46 -0.57 2.25
C LEU A 291 28.53 -0.07 1.14
N LEU A 292 27.27 0.21 1.44
CA LEU A 292 26.28 0.69 0.48
C LEU A 292 26.67 2.04 -0.12
N ARG A 293 27.18 2.97 0.72
CA ARG A 293 27.73 4.25 0.26
C ARG A 293 28.91 4.06 -0.70
N THR A 294 29.77 3.08 -0.43
CA THR A 294 30.93 2.76 -1.26
C THR A 294 30.49 2.17 -2.61
N LEU A 295 29.58 1.19 -2.59
CA LEU A 295 29.00 0.59 -3.80
C LEU A 295 28.33 1.64 -4.68
N TYR A 296 27.55 2.54 -4.07
CA TYR A 296 26.89 3.63 -4.77
C TYR A 296 27.90 4.57 -5.46
N LYS A 297 28.99 4.96 -4.78
CA LYS A 297 30.05 5.79 -5.38
C LYS A 297 30.73 5.09 -6.56
N ILE A 298 31.02 3.79 -6.44
CA ILE A 298 31.62 2.97 -7.50
C ILE A 298 30.69 2.91 -8.72
N GLU A 299 29.39 2.73 -8.49
CA GLU A 299 28.37 2.70 -9.54
C GLU A 299 28.30 4.05 -10.29
N GLN A 300 28.29 5.16 -9.54
CA GLN A 300 28.28 6.51 -10.12
C GLN A 300 29.55 6.81 -10.93
N ALA A 301 30.72 6.38 -10.45
CA ALA A 301 31.96 6.51 -11.21
C ALA A 301 31.91 5.69 -12.51
N SER A 302 31.39 4.47 -12.45
CA SER A 302 31.27 3.57 -13.61
C SER A 302 30.34 4.14 -14.69
N GLN A 303 29.24 4.79 -14.30
CA GLN A 303 28.31 5.43 -15.24
C GLN A 303 28.94 6.65 -15.93
N ARG A 304 29.72 7.45 -15.20
CA ARG A 304 30.45 8.59 -15.78
C ARG A 304 31.46 8.15 -16.84
N THR A 305 32.20 7.07 -16.58
CA THR A 305 33.17 6.53 -17.55
C THR A 305 32.48 6.03 -18.82
N LYS A 306 31.35 5.31 -18.71
CA LYS A 306 30.57 4.84 -19.86
C LYS A 306 30.06 5.99 -20.72
N PHE A 307 29.62 7.08 -20.09
CA PHE A 307 29.17 8.28 -20.79
C PHE A 307 30.31 8.90 -21.62
N ILE A 308 31.49 9.06 -21.04
CA ILE A 308 32.66 9.62 -21.74
C ILE A 308 33.05 8.73 -22.94
N SER A 309 33.12 7.41 -22.75
CA SER A 309 33.47 6.49 -23.84
C SER A 309 32.44 6.45 -24.97
N GLY A 310 31.15 6.61 -24.65
CA GLY A 310 30.07 6.63 -25.64
C GLY A 310 30.10 7.89 -26.51
N VAL A 311 30.47 9.04 -25.93
CA VAL A 311 30.58 10.31 -26.67
C VAL A 311 31.78 10.31 -27.62
N THR A 312 32.90 9.69 -27.24
CA THR A 312 34.07 9.55 -28.14
C THR A 312 33.87 8.57 -29.29
N SER A 313 32.79 7.77 -29.27
CA SER A 313 32.44 6.85 -30.36
C SER A 313 31.38 7.43 -31.31
N ILE A 314 31.16 8.75 -31.30
CA ILE A 314 30.57 9.44 -32.44
C ILE A 314 31.61 9.36 -33.56
N GLN A 315 31.49 8.30 -34.38
CA GLN A 315 32.19 8.22 -35.64
C GLN A 315 31.91 9.53 -36.38
N PHE A 316 32.97 10.30 -36.64
CA PHE A 316 32.96 11.37 -37.63
C PHE A 316 32.45 10.73 -38.93
N PHE A 317 31.16 10.87 -39.21
CA PHE A 317 30.66 10.64 -40.56
C PHE A 317 31.41 11.66 -41.43
N PRO A 318 32.23 11.22 -42.41
CA PRO A 318 32.79 12.15 -43.35
C PRO A 318 31.59 12.86 -44.02
N MET A 319 31.56 14.19 -43.94
CA MET A 319 30.65 14.99 -44.75
C MET A 319 31.00 14.71 -46.21
N THR A 320 30.28 13.78 -46.83
CA THR A 320 30.19 13.72 -48.29
C THR A 320 29.37 14.93 -48.71
N THR A 321 30.04 15.90 -49.35
CA THR A 321 29.41 16.99 -50.07
C THR A 321 28.53 16.39 -51.17
N SER A 322 27.22 16.28 -50.92
CA SER A 322 26.27 15.91 -51.97
C SER A 322 26.06 17.11 -52.89
N SER A 323 26.43 16.93 -54.15
CA SER A 323 26.00 17.78 -55.26
C SER A 323 24.49 17.83 -55.32
N VAL A 324 23.99 19.04 -55.57
CA VAL A 324 22.61 19.36 -55.88
C VAL A 324 22.21 18.62 -57.15
N ASP A 325 21.19 17.76 -57.07
CA ASP A 325 20.35 17.43 -58.22
C ASP A 325 18.90 17.74 -57.85
N GLU A 326 18.35 18.68 -58.61
CA GLU A 326 16.93 19.00 -58.67
C GLU A 326 16.16 17.77 -59.16
N ASN A 327 15.16 17.32 -58.42
CA ASN A 327 13.92 16.85 -59.05
C ASN A 327 12.75 17.00 -58.08
N MET A 328 11.85 17.87 -58.51
CA MET A 328 10.63 18.29 -57.83
C MET A 328 9.49 17.40 -58.34
N GLU A 329 9.14 16.36 -57.59
CA GLU A 329 7.88 15.63 -57.80
C GLU A 329 6.96 15.78 -56.57
N LYS A 330 5.77 16.33 -56.86
CA LYS A 330 4.65 16.51 -55.94
C LYS A 330 4.11 15.16 -55.46
N PRO A 331 3.76 14.99 -54.17
CA PRO A 331 2.82 13.97 -53.77
C PRO A 331 1.38 14.51 -53.77
N GLU A 332 0.52 13.76 -54.43
CA GLU A 332 -0.92 13.88 -54.49
C GLU A 332 -1.56 13.75 -53.09
N SER A 333 -2.61 14.56 -52.90
CA SER A 333 -3.51 14.57 -51.76
C SER A 333 -4.34 13.26 -51.67
N ALA A 334 -4.13 12.48 -50.62
CA ALA A 334 -4.98 11.35 -50.27
C ALA A 334 -6.20 11.82 -49.44
N VAL A 335 -7.38 11.58 -50.00
CA VAL A 335 -8.70 11.78 -49.39
C VAL A 335 -8.97 10.66 -48.39
N ILE A 336 -9.24 10.99 -47.12
CA ILE A 336 -9.74 10.04 -46.12
C ILE A 336 -11.25 10.26 -45.96
N ASN A 337 -12.02 9.25 -46.40
CA ASN A 337 -13.46 9.13 -46.14
C ASN A 337 -13.68 8.50 -44.75
N HIS A 338 -14.46 9.17 -43.89
CA HIS A 338 -15.04 8.58 -42.69
C HIS A 338 -16.39 7.90 -43.01
N PRO A 339 -16.61 6.64 -42.59
CA PRO A 339 -17.96 6.12 -42.42
C PRO A 339 -18.48 6.40 -41.01
N LYS A 340 -19.66 7.02 -40.94
CA LYS A 340 -20.50 7.10 -39.76
C LYS A 340 -21.05 5.71 -39.41
N LYS A 341 -21.03 5.35 -38.13
CA LYS A 341 -22.10 4.60 -37.47
C LYS A 341 -22.25 5.11 -36.05
#